data_AF-A0A9W7YEY6-F1
#
_entry.id   AF-A0A9W7YEY6-F1
#
_cell.length_a   1.000
_cell.length_b   1.000
_cell.length_c   1.000
_cell.angle_alpha   90.00
_cell.angle_beta   90.00
_cell.angle_gamma   90.00
#
_symmetry.space_group_name_H-M   'P 1'
#
loop_
_entity.id
_entity.type
_entity.pdbx_description
1 polymer ?
#
loop_
_entity_poly.entity_id
_entity_poly.type
_entity_poly.pdbx_seq_one_letter_code
_entity_poly.pdbx_strand_id
1 'polypeptide(L)'
;MEQAGKAVGLASGVVAGLRLPQEVVAAARSAFANYEQAARASSAERAEPPDTAPGPSALATAALFAEYVWSEGAAAVAAAIFEAFEETYCSGQNIHAQAHDAGIEGGQAEAVLRAYYAARDMYIRARGALAVPVPRQALFSTPQFRILAAFGGQGGMDNYIDEARTVFSIYRPLVVDFVLRMSDFLKREAAEPQFARHYPHGLDAMRWILSPEDTPAQEYMVTVPVCIPLVGLVQLMHVVVLYKSLVISPAELADRFQCKL
;
A
#
# COMPACT_ATOMS: atom_id res chain seq x y z
N MET A 1 18.49 21.49 -22.94
CA MET A 1 17.87 20.62 -23.96
C MET A 1 18.19 19.13 -23.79
N GLU A 2 19.24 18.76 -23.05
CA GLU A 2 19.68 17.36 -22.91
C GLU A 2 18.84 16.52 -21.91
N GLN A 3 18.24 17.14 -20.88
CA GLN A 3 17.35 16.45 -19.94
C GLN A 3 15.97 16.09 -20.52
N ALA A 4 15.43 16.89 -21.45
CA ALA A 4 14.17 16.60 -22.12
C ALA A 4 14.26 15.37 -23.05
N GLY A 5 15.43 15.13 -23.65
CA GLY A 5 15.71 13.95 -24.49
C GLY A 5 15.83 12.65 -23.68
N LYS A 6 16.35 12.70 -22.45
CA LYS A 6 16.37 11.55 -21.53
C LYS A 6 14.96 11.14 -21.08
N ALA A 7 14.09 12.11 -20.80
CA ALA A 7 12.70 11.85 -20.39
C ALA A 7 11.88 11.16 -21.50
N VAL A 8 11.99 11.64 -22.76
CA VAL A 8 11.32 11.00 -23.92
C VAL A 8 11.86 9.59 -24.22
N GLY A 9 13.13 9.33 -23.91
CA GLY A 9 13.74 7.98 -24.03
C GLY A 9 13.22 6.97 -23.00
N LEU A 10 12.91 7.42 -21.78
CA LEU A 10 12.25 6.60 -20.74
C LEU A 10 10.78 6.33 -21.06
N ALA A 11 10.10 7.28 -21.72
CA ALA A 11 8.68 7.20 -22.05
C ALA A 11 8.32 6.09 -23.03
N SER A 12 9.13 5.92 -24.08
CA SER A 12 8.98 4.79 -24.99
C SER A 12 9.42 3.48 -24.33
N GLY A 13 10.31 3.51 -23.34
CA GLY A 13 10.90 2.32 -22.71
C GLY A 13 9.94 1.56 -21.81
N VAL A 14 9.13 2.26 -21.00
CA VAL A 14 8.22 1.61 -20.05
C VAL A 14 7.05 0.94 -20.78
N VAL A 15 6.36 1.67 -21.67
CA VAL A 15 5.23 1.10 -22.44
C VAL A 15 5.71 0.04 -23.43
N ALA A 16 6.91 0.16 -24.02
CA ALA A 16 7.47 -0.90 -24.86
C ALA A 16 7.97 -2.10 -24.04
N GLY A 17 8.40 -1.89 -22.80
CA GLY A 17 8.81 -2.94 -21.88
C GLY A 17 7.62 -3.76 -21.36
N LEU A 18 6.48 -3.11 -21.13
CA LEU A 18 5.20 -3.76 -20.88
C LEU A 18 4.71 -4.41 -22.17
N ARG A 19 4.70 -5.74 -22.23
CA ARG A 19 4.32 -6.53 -23.42
C ARG A 19 2.81 -6.49 -23.68
N LEU A 20 2.26 -5.30 -23.90
CA LEU A 20 0.83 -5.04 -24.04
C LEU A 20 0.22 -5.64 -25.33
N PRO A 21 -1.06 -6.06 -25.30
CA PRO A 21 -1.79 -6.45 -26.51
C PRO A 21 -1.84 -5.33 -27.55
N GLN A 22 -1.69 -5.64 -28.83
CA GLN A 22 -1.56 -4.64 -29.91
C GLN A 22 -2.72 -3.65 -29.95
N GLU A 23 -3.93 -4.12 -29.65
CA GLU A 23 -5.15 -3.33 -29.62
C GLU A 23 -5.16 -2.21 -28.56
N VAL A 24 -4.41 -2.36 -27.46
CA VAL A 24 -4.34 -1.35 -26.39
C VAL A 24 -3.06 -0.51 -26.44
N VAL A 25 -2.04 -0.89 -27.22
CA VAL A 25 -0.74 -0.19 -27.26
C VAL A 25 -0.89 1.28 -27.62
N ALA A 26 -1.71 1.62 -28.62
CA ALA A 26 -1.90 3.01 -29.04
C ALA A 26 -2.52 3.87 -27.92
N ALA A 27 -3.55 3.34 -27.26
CA ALA A 27 -4.21 3.99 -26.13
C ALA A 27 -3.26 4.12 -24.93
N ALA A 28 -2.49 3.07 -24.61
CA ALA A 28 -1.51 3.08 -23.53
C ALA A 28 -0.41 4.10 -23.76
N ARG A 29 0.11 4.24 -25.00
CA ARG A 29 1.10 5.28 -25.34
C ARG A 29 0.54 6.68 -25.16
N SER A 30 -0.71 6.90 -25.58
CA SER A 30 -1.38 8.19 -25.39
C SER A 30 -1.56 8.50 -23.90
N ALA A 31 -2.03 7.53 -23.11
CA ALA A 31 -2.21 7.69 -21.67
C ALA A 31 -0.87 7.93 -20.95
N PHE A 32 0.21 7.28 -21.39
CA PHE A 32 1.54 7.48 -20.82
C PHE A 32 2.07 8.90 -21.09
N ALA A 33 1.83 9.44 -22.28
CA ALA A 33 2.20 10.83 -22.58
C ALA A 33 1.49 11.83 -21.66
N ASN A 34 0.20 11.58 -21.34
CA ASN A 34 -0.55 12.40 -20.38
C ASN A 34 0.00 12.24 -18.95
N TYR A 35 0.29 11.01 -18.53
CA TYR A 35 0.94 10.71 -17.26
C TYR A 35 2.26 11.48 -17.09
N GLU A 36 3.13 11.49 -18.11
CA GLU A 36 4.39 12.22 -18.03
C GLU A 36 4.20 13.73 -17.88
N GLN A 37 3.21 14.31 -18.59
CA GLN A 37 2.90 15.72 -18.46
C GLN A 37 2.41 16.05 -17.05
N ALA A 38 1.51 15.23 -16.50
CA ALA A 38 1.01 15.37 -15.14
C ALA A 38 2.13 15.20 -14.09
N ALA A 39 3.00 14.21 -14.26
CA ALA A 39 4.13 13.97 -13.37
C ALA A 39 5.14 15.13 -13.37
N ARG A 40 5.44 15.71 -14.55
CA ARG A 40 6.31 16.89 -14.66
C ARG A 40 5.70 18.12 -13.99
N ALA A 41 4.40 18.32 -14.14
CA ALA A 41 3.69 19.41 -13.46
C ALA A 41 3.77 19.27 -11.93
N SER A 42 3.49 18.08 -11.38
CA SER A 42 3.56 17.83 -9.93
C SER A 42 4.99 17.94 -9.36
N SER A 43 6.01 17.57 -10.14
CA SER A 43 7.41 17.74 -9.73
C SER A 43 7.86 19.19 -9.72
N ALA A 44 7.38 20.02 -10.65
CA ALA A 44 7.72 21.45 -10.71
C ALA A 44 7.16 22.25 -9.51
N GLU A 45 6.11 21.75 -8.86
CA GLU A 45 5.51 22.34 -7.67
C GLU A 45 6.20 21.89 -6.36
N ARG A 46 7.01 20.83 -6.39
CA ARG A 46 7.78 20.36 -5.22
C ARG A 46 9.19 20.94 -5.25
N ALA A 47 9.74 21.24 -4.07
CA ALA A 47 11.15 21.62 -3.95
C ALA A 47 12.04 20.54 -4.60
N GLU A 48 13.02 20.96 -5.40
CA GLU A 48 13.91 20.04 -6.12
C GLU A 48 14.55 19.04 -5.14
N PRO A 49 14.46 17.73 -5.39
CA PRO A 49 15.22 16.76 -4.64
C PRO A 49 16.72 17.03 -4.83
N PRO A 50 17.58 16.63 -3.88
CA PRO A 50 19.02 16.76 -4.05
C PRO A 50 19.44 16.12 -5.39
N ASP A 51 20.35 16.80 -6.11
CA ASP A 51 20.85 16.53 -7.48
C ASP A 51 21.49 15.12 -7.66
N THR A 52 21.45 14.30 -6.61
CA THR A 52 22.02 12.95 -6.52
C THR A 52 20.98 11.84 -6.35
N ALA A 53 19.69 12.15 -6.22
CA ALA A 53 18.65 11.13 -6.13
C ALA A 53 18.52 10.39 -7.48
N PRO A 54 18.70 9.06 -7.54
CA PRO A 54 18.46 8.32 -8.77
C PRO A 54 17.00 8.51 -9.21
N GLY A 55 16.79 8.78 -10.50
CA GLY A 55 15.45 8.90 -11.07
C GLY A 55 14.62 7.63 -10.84
N PRO A 56 13.29 7.71 -10.96
CA PRO A 56 12.42 6.58 -10.67
C PRO A 56 12.76 5.38 -11.56
N SER A 57 12.87 4.19 -10.96
CA SER A 57 13.13 2.96 -11.69
C SER A 57 12.00 2.66 -12.69
N ALA A 58 12.24 1.79 -13.67
CA ALA A 58 11.21 1.36 -14.62
C ALA A 58 10.01 0.74 -13.90
N LEU A 59 10.25 -0.05 -12.85
CA LEU A 59 9.21 -0.64 -12.00
C LEU A 59 8.39 0.45 -11.30
N ALA A 60 9.06 1.45 -10.71
CA ALA A 60 8.36 2.53 -10.03
C ALA A 60 7.50 3.36 -10.98
N THR A 61 8.04 3.67 -12.15
CA THR A 61 7.32 4.39 -13.20
C THR A 61 6.12 3.60 -13.70
N ALA A 62 6.27 2.29 -13.89
CA ALA A 62 5.18 1.42 -14.35
C ALA A 62 4.06 1.29 -13.31
N ALA A 63 4.39 1.19 -12.02
CA ALA A 63 3.40 1.13 -10.94
C ALA A 63 2.55 2.43 -10.86
N LEU A 64 3.22 3.59 -10.87
CA LEU A 64 2.56 4.90 -10.86
C LEU A 64 1.72 5.14 -12.12
N PHE A 65 2.24 4.71 -13.27
CA PHE A 65 1.49 4.76 -14.53
C PHE A 65 0.22 3.90 -14.46
N ALA A 66 0.30 2.68 -13.93
CA ALA A 66 -0.87 1.82 -13.76
C ALA A 66 -1.96 2.47 -12.91
N GLU A 67 -1.59 3.07 -11.77
CA GLU A 67 -2.52 3.85 -10.92
C GLU A 67 -3.14 5.03 -11.68
N TYR A 68 -2.34 5.79 -12.44
CA TYR A 68 -2.82 6.94 -13.20
C TYR A 68 -3.86 6.58 -14.26
N VAL A 69 -3.64 5.55 -15.07
CA VAL A 69 -4.58 5.17 -16.15
C VAL A 69 -5.94 4.77 -15.59
N TRP A 70 -5.96 4.18 -14.40
CA TRP A 70 -7.19 3.89 -13.69
C TRP A 70 -7.94 5.15 -13.26
N SER A 71 -7.26 6.21 -12.80
CA SER A 71 -7.89 7.49 -12.45
C SER A 71 -8.50 8.24 -13.64
N GLU A 72 -8.00 7.99 -14.86
CA GLU A 72 -8.53 8.55 -16.11
C GLU A 72 -9.77 7.79 -16.64
N GLY A 73 -10.18 6.70 -15.98
CA GLY A 73 -11.39 5.95 -16.33
C GLY A 73 -11.24 4.96 -17.50
N ALA A 74 -10.02 4.70 -17.98
CA ALA A 74 -9.76 3.79 -19.10
C ALA A 74 -9.64 2.32 -18.66
N ALA A 75 -10.71 1.75 -18.10
CA ALA A 75 -10.67 0.46 -17.38
C ALA A 75 -10.06 -0.73 -18.18
N ALA A 76 -10.36 -0.86 -19.47
CA ALA A 76 -9.82 -1.95 -20.29
C ALA A 76 -8.31 -1.82 -20.52
N VAL A 77 -7.83 -0.59 -20.76
CA VAL A 77 -6.40 -0.29 -20.94
C VAL A 77 -5.66 -0.44 -19.61
N ALA A 78 -6.26 0.04 -18.53
CA ALA A 78 -5.70 -0.06 -17.18
C ALA A 78 -5.57 -1.53 -16.72
N ALA A 79 -6.57 -2.37 -17.01
CA ALA A 79 -6.50 -3.79 -16.74
C ALA A 79 -5.35 -4.47 -17.51
N ALA A 80 -5.24 -4.20 -18.82
CA ALA A 80 -4.14 -4.74 -19.63
C ALA A 80 -2.76 -4.27 -19.15
N ILE A 81 -2.64 -3.03 -18.68
CA ILE A 81 -1.41 -2.50 -18.06
C ILE A 81 -1.08 -3.24 -16.76
N PHE A 82 -2.07 -3.45 -15.89
CA PHE A 82 -1.86 -4.18 -14.64
C PHE A 82 -1.44 -5.64 -14.90
N GLU A 83 -2.09 -6.32 -15.84
CA GLU A 83 -1.74 -7.68 -16.27
C GLU A 83 -0.30 -7.73 -16.82
N ALA A 84 0.07 -6.83 -17.73
CA ALA A 84 1.42 -6.76 -18.27
C ALA A 84 2.48 -6.38 -17.20
N PHE A 85 2.11 -5.56 -16.22
CA PHE A 85 2.96 -5.21 -15.08
C PHE A 85 3.24 -6.45 -14.22
N GLU A 86 2.20 -7.20 -13.86
CA GLU A 86 2.31 -8.45 -13.10
C GLU A 86 3.24 -9.45 -13.81
N GLU A 87 3.08 -9.64 -15.12
CA GLU A 87 3.94 -10.53 -15.91
C GLU A 87 5.38 -10.04 -15.97
N THR A 88 5.59 -8.75 -16.26
CA THR A 88 6.92 -8.18 -16.53
C THR A 88 7.76 -8.02 -15.27
N TYR A 89 7.14 -7.56 -14.18
CA TYR A 89 7.85 -7.17 -12.96
C TYR A 89 7.61 -8.11 -11.79
N CYS A 90 6.42 -8.67 -11.62
CA CYS A 90 6.13 -9.53 -10.48
C CYS A 90 6.50 -10.99 -10.74
N SER A 91 6.17 -11.53 -11.93
CA SER A 91 6.48 -12.91 -12.32
C SER A 91 6.12 -13.94 -11.23
N GLY A 92 4.97 -13.73 -10.57
CA GLY A 92 4.49 -14.57 -9.47
C GLY A 92 5.19 -14.38 -8.12
N GLN A 93 6.10 -13.41 -7.99
CA GLN A 93 6.63 -12.94 -6.71
C GLN A 93 5.79 -11.78 -6.18
N ASN A 94 5.89 -11.52 -4.88
CA ASN A 94 5.24 -10.38 -4.26
C ASN A 94 5.96 -9.06 -4.63
N ILE A 95 5.20 -7.98 -4.86
CA ILE A 95 5.72 -6.65 -5.16
C ILE A 95 6.76 -6.14 -4.14
N HIS A 96 6.65 -6.51 -2.86
CA HIS A 96 7.62 -6.17 -1.82
C HIS A 96 9.01 -6.72 -2.13
N ALA A 97 9.09 -7.98 -2.57
CA ALA A 97 10.35 -8.59 -2.96
C ALA A 97 10.93 -7.93 -4.21
N GLN A 98 10.08 -7.60 -5.19
CA GLN A 98 10.51 -6.94 -6.42
C GLN A 98 11.00 -5.50 -6.20
N ALA A 99 10.34 -4.74 -5.34
CA ALA A 99 10.80 -3.41 -4.96
C ALA A 99 12.18 -3.48 -4.29
N HIS A 100 12.37 -4.42 -3.37
CA HIS A 100 13.66 -4.67 -2.71
C HIS A 100 14.76 -5.07 -3.71
N ASP A 101 14.49 -6.06 -4.58
CA ASP A 101 15.47 -6.55 -5.56
C ASP A 101 15.85 -5.48 -6.60
N ALA A 102 14.95 -4.52 -6.86
CA ALA A 102 15.20 -3.35 -7.68
C ALA A 102 15.94 -2.21 -6.95
N GLY A 103 16.31 -2.39 -5.67
CA GLY A 103 16.98 -1.37 -4.85
C GLY A 103 16.10 -0.16 -4.53
N ILE A 104 14.78 -0.34 -4.52
CA ILE A 104 13.82 0.73 -4.23
C ILE A 104 13.58 0.77 -2.73
N GLU A 105 13.91 1.90 -2.10
CA GLU A 105 13.84 2.08 -0.65
C GLU A 105 13.08 3.36 -0.26
N GLY A 106 12.76 3.48 1.03
CA GLY A 106 12.13 4.68 1.61
C GLY A 106 10.83 5.10 0.90
N GLY A 107 10.65 6.41 0.74
CA GLY A 107 9.42 6.97 0.15
C GLY A 107 9.13 6.53 -1.28
N GLN A 108 10.15 6.08 -2.04
CA GLN A 108 9.92 5.51 -3.36
C GLN A 108 9.27 4.13 -3.25
N ALA A 109 9.72 3.28 -2.31
CA ALA A 109 9.11 1.98 -2.06
C ALA A 109 7.65 2.14 -1.63
N GLU A 110 7.38 3.09 -0.73
CA GLU A 110 6.01 3.42 -0.30
C GLU A 110 5.12 3.84 -1.47
N ALA A 111 5.62 4.69 -2.37
CA ALA A 111 4.89 5.13 -3.55
C ALA A 111 4.58 3.97 -4.51
N VAL A 112 5.55 3.07 -4.74
CA VAL A 112 5.36 1.86 -5.57
C VAL A 112 4.30 0.95 -4.97
N LEU A 113 4.40 0.66 -3.68
CA LEU A 113 3.48 -0.25 -3.00
C LEU A 113 2.06 0.33 -2.99
N ARG A 114 1.92 1.62 -2.71
CA ARG A 114 0.64 2.33 -2.75
C ARG A 114 0.01 2.26 -4.14
N ALA A 115 0.77 2.61 -5.17
CA ALA A 115 0.30 2.59 -6.55
C ALA A 115 -0.10 1.18 -7.00
N TYR A 116 0.70 0.17 -6.64
CA TYR A 116 0.42 -1.23 -6.91
C TYR A 116 -0.88 -1.70 -6.26
N TYR A 117 -1.07 -1.48 -4.95
CA TYR A 117 -2.29 -1.95 -4.27
C TYR A 117 -3.54 -1.15 -4.68
N ALA A 118 -3.40 0.12 -5.05
CA ALA A 118 -4.48 0.91 -5.65
C ALA A 118 -4.89 0.33 -7.01
N ALA A 119 -3.92 0.10 -7.91
CA ALA A 119 -4.18 -0.51 -9.22
C ALA A 119 -4.77 -1.92 -9.09
N ARG A 120 -4.28 -2.72 -8.13
CA ARG A 120 -4.80 -4.05 -7.84
C ARG A 120 -6.26 -4.04 -7.37
N ASP A 121 -6.64 -3.11 -6.49
CA ASP A 121 -8.04 -2.98 -6.05
C ASP A 121 -8.96 -2.63 -7.23
N MET A 122 -8.53 -1.70 -8.08
CA MET A 122 -9.30 -1.32 -9.27
C MET A 122 -9.40 -2.46 -10.29
N TYR A 123 -8.32 -3.22 -10.47
CA TYR A 123 -8.32 -4.44 -11.25
C TYR A 123 -9.28 -5.50 -10.69
N ILE A 124 -9.29 -5.73 -9.37
CA ILE A 124 -10.24 -6.64 -8.71
C ILE A 124 -11.68 -6.20 -8.96
N ARG A 125 -11.98 -4.90 -8.89
CA ARG A 125 -13.33 -4.38 -9.18
C ARG A 125 -13.74 -4.59 -10.63
N ALA A 126 -12.79 -4.50 -11.56
CA ALA A 126 -13.04 -4.62 -12.99
C ALA A 126 -13.09 -6.08 -13.50
N ARG A 127 -12.28 -6.98 -12.94
CA ARG A 127 -12.08 -8.37 -13.42
C ARG A 127 -12.51 -9.44 -12.41
N GLY A 128 -12.73 -9.07 -11.15
CA GLY A 128 -13.02 -9.99 -10.06
C GLY A 128 -11.76 -10.46 -9.31
N ALA A 129 -11.93 -10.84 -8.04
CA ALA A 129 -10.80 -11.21 -7.17
C ALA A 129 -10.04 -12.47 -7.61
N LEU A 130 -10.72 -13.40 -8.28
CA LEU A 130 -10.12 -14.64 -8.80
C LEU A 130 -9.14 -14.39 -9.96
N ALA A 131 -9.14 -13.20 -10.57
CA ALA A 131 -8.26 -12.84 -11.67
C ALA A 131 -6.88 -12.34 -11.19
N VAL A 132 -6.68 -12.17 -9.88
CA VAL A 132 -5.42 -11.68 -9.30
C VAL A 132 -4.43 -12.83 -9.17
N PRO A 133 -3.19 -12.67 -9.64
CA PRO A 133 -2.12 -13.65 -9.42
C PRO A 133 -1.90 -13.91 -7.92
N VAL A 134 -1.79 -15.19 -7.53
CA VAL A 134 -1.42 -15.57 -6.17
C VAL A 134 0.11 -15.54 -6.07
N PRO A 135 0.68 -14.69 -5.22
CA PRO A 135 2.13 -14.61 -5.10
C PRO A 135 2.70 -15.86 -4.42
N ARG A 136 3.93 -16.23 -4.80
CA ARG A 136 4.66 -17.33 -4.19
C ARG A 136 4.93 -17.04 -2.71
N GLN A 137 4.52 -17.97 -1.86
CA GLN A 137 4.68 -17.89 -0.41
C GLN A 137 5.86 -18.74 0.06
N ALA A 138 7.09 -18.46 -0.44
CA ALA A 138 8.23 -19.35 -0.25
C ALA A 138 8.50 -19.70 1.22
N LEU A 139 8.39 -18.72 2.13
CA LEU A 139 8.55 -18.94 3.57
C LEU A 139 7.52 -19.92 4.14
N PHE A 140 6.24 -19.78 3.76
CA PHE A 140 5.13 -20.61 4.24
C PHE A 140 5.01 -21.98 3.55
N SER A 141 5.73 -22.19 2.45
CA SER A 141 5.72 -23.44 1.69
C SER A 141 6.97 -24.30 1.89
N THR A 142 7.93 -23.84 2.70
CA THR A 142 9.19 -24.57 2.94
C THR A 142 9.07 -25.39 4.24
N PRO A 143 9.05 -26.73 4.17
CA PRO A 143 8.73 -27.59 5.31
C PRO A 143 9.77 -27.57 6.44
N GLN A 144 10.97 -27.04 6.18
CA GLN A 144 12.05 -26.93 7.17
C GLN A 144 11.87 -25.74 8.11
N PHE A 145 11.02 -24.76 7.78
CA PHE A 145 10.80 -23.60 8.62
C PHE A 145 9.60 -23.80 9.54
N ARG A 146 9.79 -23.48 10.82
CA ARG A 146 8.71 -23.30 11.78
C ARG A 146 8.58 -21.81 12.06
N ILE A 147 7.39 -21.27 11.86
CA ILE A 147 7.13 -19.83 11.92
C ILE A 147 6.32 -19.54 13.19
N LEU A 148 6.77 -18.55 13.94
CA LEU A 148 6.09 -18.01 15.11
C LEU A 148 5.61 -16.59 14.78
N ALA A 149 4.37 -16.27 15.16
CA ALA A 149 3.89 -14.90 15.19
C ALA A 149 4.17 -14.31 16.58
N ALA A 150 4.87 -13.18 16.63
CA ALA A 150 5.11 -12.43 17.86
C ALA A 150 4.49 -11.04 17.71
N PHE A 151 3.73 -10.61 18.72
CA PHE A 151 3.12 -9.29 18.77
C PHE A 151 3.77 -8.49 19.89
N GLY A 152 4.23 -7.28 19.55
CA GLY A 152 4.91 -6.40 20.49
C GLY A 152 4.00 -5.86 21.60
N GLY A 153 4.61 -5.22 22.58
CA GLY A 153 3.92 -4.50 23.65
C GLY A 153 4.06 -2.98 23.52
N GLN A 154 3.94 -2.28 24.64
CA GLN A 154 3.99 -0.82 24.76
C GLN A 154 5.38 -0.19 24.53
N GLY A 155 6.36 -0.91 23.99
CA GLY A 155 7.65 -0.31 23.61
C GLY A 155 7.49 0.47 22.32
N GLY A 156 7.71 1.80 22.34
CA GLY A 156 7.55 2.67 21.15
C GLY A 156 6.19 3.38 21.06
N MET A 157 5.50 3.57 22.20
CA MET A 157 4.16 4.20 22.28
C MET A 157 4.06 5.62 21.74
N ASP A 158 5.18 6.27 21.40
CA ASP A 158 5.14 7.66 20.95
C ASP A 158 4.72 7.78 19.48
N ASN A 159 4.91 6.73 18.67
CA ASN A 159 4.79 6.81 17.22
C ASN A 159 3.77 5.82 16.60
N TYR A 160 2.98 5.10 17.40
CA TYR A 160 2.07 4.07 16.86
C TYR A 160 1.02 4.65 15.92
N ILE A 161 0.57 5.89 16.14
CA ILE A 161 -0.42 6.53 15.27
C ILE A 161 0.20 6.94 13.93
N ASP A 162 1.48 7.32 13.92
CA ASP A 162 2.22 7.56 12.68
C ASP A 162 2.44 6.26 11.90
N GLU A 163 2.72 5.17 12.60
CA GLU A 163 2.76 3.84 11.99
C GLU A 163 1.41 3.47 11.34
N ALA A 164 0.30 3.71 12.05
CA ALA A 164 -1.04 3.50 11.48
C ALA A 164 -1.27 4.35 10.23
N ARG A 165 -0.83 5.62 10.22
CA ARG A 165 -0.91 6.50 9.04
C ARG A 165 -0.11 5.95 7.86
N THR A 166 1.12 5.51 8.10
CA THR A 166 1.98 4.93 7.07
C THR A 166 1.35 3.67 6.48
N VAL A 167 0.91 2.73 7.33
CA VAL A 167 0.23 1.51 6.88
C VAL A 167 -1.07 1.83 6.14
N PHE A 168 -1.89 2.74 6.66
CA PHE A 168 -3.13 3.13 6.01
C PHE A 168 -2.90 3.83 4.67
N SER A 169 -1.88 4.68 4.56
CA SER A 169 -1.53 5.38 3.32
C SER A 169 -1.07 4.42 2.22
N ILE A 170 -0.18 3.47 2.57
CA ILE A 170 0.39 2.51 1.61
C ILE A 170 -0.64 1.45 1.23
N TYR A 171 -1.35 0.89 2.20
CA TYR A 171 -2.19 -0.29 2.00
C TYR A 171 -3.68 0.03 2.08
N ARG A 172 -4.08 1.28 1.84
CA ARG A 172 -5.48 1.75 2.02
C ARG A 172 -6.53 0.75 1.50
N PRO A 173 -6.43 0.22 0.26
CA PRO A 173 -7.45 -0.69 -0.25
C PRO A 173 -7.55 -2.01 0.52
N LEU A 174 -6.45 -2.43 1.17
CA LEU A 174 -6.43 -3.64 2.00
C LEU A 174 -7.01 -3.38 3.40
N VAL A 175 -6.76 -2.22 4.00
CA VAL A 175 -7.06 -2.00 5.43
C VAL A 175 -8.27 -1.10 5.70
N VAL A 176 -8.75 -0.31 4.73
CA VAL A 176 -9.77 0.74 4.98
C VAL A 176 -11.04 0.22 5.63
N ASP A 177 -11.61 -0.89 5.14
CA ASP A 177 -12.84 -1.47 5.70
C ASP A 177 -12.64 -2.00 7.12
N PHE A 178 -11.44 -2.52 7.41
CA PHE A 178 -11.08 -3.02 8.73
C PHE A 178 -10.95 -1.85 9.72
N VAL A 179 -10.19 -0.82 9.35
CA VAL A 179 -9.97 0.36 10.19
C VAL A 179 -11.28 1.10 10.45
N LEU A 180 -12.15 1.23 9.43
CA LEU A 180 -13.46 1.85 9.61
C LEU A 180 -14.29 1.12 10.66
N ARG A 181 -14.44 -0.21 10.51
CA ARG A 181 -15.24 -1.04 11.44
C ARG A 181 -14.68 -1.01 12.86
N MET A 182 -13.36 -1.10 13.00
CA MET A 182 -12.72 -1.08 14.32
C MET A 182 -12.79 0.30 14.96
N SER A 183 -12.62 1.37 14.19
CA SER A 183 -12.79 2.73 14.69
C SER A 183 -14.21 2.98 15.18
N ASP A 184 -15.22 2.56 14.40
CA ASP A 184 -16.63 2.69 14.80
C ASP A 184 -16.94 1.89 16.07
N PHE A 185 -16.40 0.68 16.18
CA PHE A 185 -16.49 -0.14 17.38
C PHE A 185 -15.87 0.57 18.59
N LEU A 186 -14.59 0.95 18.50
CA LEU A 186 -13.86 1.60 19.59
C LEU A 186 -14.52 2.91 20.03
N LYS A 187 -14.98 3.73 19.08
CA LYS A 187 -15.68 4.98 19.34
C LYS A 187 -16.97 4.76 20.10
N ARG A 188 -17.76 3.75 19.73
CA ARG A 188 -19.00 3.41 20.43
C ARG A 188 -18.73 2.91 21.84
N GLU A 189 -17.81 1.96 22.00
CA GLU A 189 -17.49 1.40 23.32
C GLU A 189 -16.90 2.47 24.25
N ALA A 190 -16.06 3.37 23.75
CA ALA A 190 -15.50 4.47 24.54
C ALA A 190 -16.54 5.50 25.02
N ALA A 191 -17.68 5.61 24.32
CA ALA A 191 -18.76 6.53 24.66
C ALA A 191 -19.72 5.97 25.74
N GLU A 192 -19.63 4.68 26.08
CA GLU A 192 -20.46 4.08 27.12
C GLU A 192 -20.23 4.75 28.48
N PRO A 193 -21.29 5.02 29.28
CA PRO A 193 -21.18 5.81 30.52
C PRO A 193 -20.14 5.29 31.51
N GLN A 194 -19.94 3.98 31.57
CA GLN A 194 -18.94 3.33 32.44
C GLN A 194 -17.48 3.61 32.03
N PHE A 195 -17.25 3.93 30.76
CA PHE A 195 -15.93 4.12 30.17
C PHE A 195 -15.62 5.57 29.82
N ALA A 196 -16.64 6.40 29.54
CA ALA A 196 -16.51 7.77 29.04
C ALA A 196 -15.54 8.64 29.86
N ARG A 197 -15.46 8.45 31.18
CA ARG A 197 -14.51 9.17 32.05
C ARG A 197 -13.04 8.96 31.70
N HIS A 198 -12.70 7.82 31.06
CA HIS A 198 -11.36 7.47 30.61
C HIS A 198 -11.06 8.01 29.21
N TYR A 199 -12.07 8.52 28.51
CA TYR A 199 -11.98 8.96 27.11
C TYR A 199 -12.50 10.40 26.90
N PRO A 200 -11.96 11.42 27.60
CA PRO A 200 -12.37 12.81 27.42
C PRO A 200 -12.24 13.34 25.97
N HIS A 201 -11.41 12.71 25.14
CA HIS A 201 -11.26 13.03 23.71
C HIS A 201 -11.85 11.96 22.78
N GLY A 202 -12.56 10.97 23.32
CA GLY A 202 -13.10 9.83 22.58
C GLY A 202 -12.01 8.86 22.07
N LEU A 203 -12.41 7.93 21.21
CA LEU A 203 -11.52 6.93 20.63
C LEU A 203 -11.83 6.73 19.14
N ASP A 204 -11.54 7.75 18.32
CA ASP A 204 -11.87 7.81 16.89
C ASP A 204 -10.60 7.64 16.03
N ALA A 205 -10.14 6.39 15.91
CA ALA A 205 -8.90 6.06 15.22
C ALA A 205 -8.91 6.48 13.74
N MET A 206 -10.02 6.30 13.04
CA MET A 206 -10.14 6.68 11.63
C MET A 206 -9.95 8.19 11.45
N ARG A 207 -10.57 9.01 12.31
CA ARG A 207 -10.39 10.46 12.28
C ARG A 207 -8.92 10.84 12.48
N TRP A 208 -8.25 10.27 13.49
CA TRP A 208 -6.86 10.59 13.80
C TRP A 208 -5.85 10.07 12.75
N ILE A 209 -6.19 9.00 12.04
CA ILE A 209 -5.41 8.49 10.91
C ILE A 209 -5.54 9.41 9.69
N LEU A 210 -6.75 9.87 9.37
CA LEU A 210 -7.00 10.71 8.20
C LEU A 210 -6.59 12.18 8.40
N SER A 211 -6.73 12.68 9.62
CA SER A 211 -6.49 14.07 10.00
C SER A 211 -5.51 14.12 11.18
N PRO A 212 -4.18 14.21 10.90
CA PRO A 212 -3.17 14.33 11.95
C PRO A 212 -3.44 15.48 12.93
N GLU A 213 -3.98 16.59 12.44
CA GLU A 213 -4.37 17.78 13.21
C GLU A 213 -5.48 17.53 14.26
N ASP A 214 -6.29 16.48 14.07
CA ASP A 214 -7.35 16.08 14.99
C ASP A 214 -6.84 15.12 16.09
N THR A 215 -5.56 14.75 16.05
CA THR A 215 -4.98 13.83 17.03
C THR A 215 -4.86 14.54 18.38
N PRO A 216 -5.37 13.94 19.47
CA PRO A 216 -5.20 14.49 20.80
C PRO A 216 -3.73 14.64 21.20
N ALA A 217 -3.50 15.45 22.23
CA ALA A 217 -2.16 15.66 22.77
C ALA A 217 -1.53 14.33 23.26
N GLN A 218 -0.19 14.28 23.25
CA GLN A 218 0.57 13.08 23.57
C GLN A 218 0.20 12.51 24.95
N GLU A 219 -0.08 13.38 25.93
CA GLU A 219 -0.48 13.00 27.28
C GLU A 219 -1.74 12.12 27.30
N TYR A 220 -2.67 12.34 26.37
CA TYR A 220 -3.85 11.51 26.20
C TYR A 220 -3.51 10.21 25.45
N MET A 221 -2.75 10.33 24.37
CA MET A 221 -2.40 9.22 23.48
C MET A 221 -1.58 8.13 24.17
N VAL A 222 -0.80 8.47 25.20
CA VAL A 222 -0.03 7.48 25.97
C VAL A 222 -0.81 6.82 27.11
N THR A 223 -2.02 7.29 27.43
CA THR A 223 -2.81 6.69 28.51
C THR A 223 -3.16 5.24 28.18
N VAL A 224 -3.04 4.34 29.17
CA VAL A 224 -3.32 2.90 29.03
C VAL A 224 -4.64 2.58 28.33
N PRO A 225 -5.78 3.25 28.66
CA PRO A 225 -7.06 2.97 28.02
C PRO A 225 -7.11 3.31 26.53
N VAL A 226 -6.25 4.22 26.06
CA VAL A 226 -6.20 4.69 24.67
C VAL A 226 -5.13 3.94 23.89
N CYS A 227 -3.92 3.83 24.43
CA CYS A 227 -2.79 3.27 23.71
C CYS A 227 -2.94 1.77 23.44
N ILE A 228 -3.42 0.97 24.40
CA ILE A 228 -3.55 -0.49 24.25
C ILE A 228 -4.46 -0.85 23.07
N PRO A 229 -5.72 -0.35 22.98
CA PRO A 229 -6.58 -0.69 21.86
C PRO A 229 -6.05 -0.18 20.52
N LEU A 230 -5.38 0.97 20.48
CA LEU A 230 -4.82 1.51 19.23
C LEU A 230 -3.57 0.75 18.77
N VAL A 231 -2.69 0.36 19.69
CA VAL A 231 -1.56 -0.53 19.36
C VAL A 231 -2.07 -1.87 18.84
N GLY A 232 -3.11 -2.44 19.47
CA GLY A 232 -3.79 -3.63 18.98
C GLY A 232 -4.38 -3.43 17.57
N LEU A 233 -5.00 -2.28 17.31
CA LEU A 233 -5.48 -1.92 15.97
C LEU A 233 -4.35 -1.90 14.94
N VAL A 234 -3.22 -1.24 15.24
CA VAL A 234 -2.05 -1.17 14.33
C VAL A 234 -1.48 -2.55 14.04
N GLN A 235 -1.33 -3.38 15.07
CA GLN A 235 -0.87 -4.77 14.91
C GLN A 235 -1.79 -5.57 14.00
N LEU A 236 -3.10 -5.43 14.17
CA LEU A 236 -4.07 -6.11 13.32
C LEU A 236 -4.10 -5.52 11.89
N MET A 237 -3.82 -4.23 11.70
CA MET A 237 -3.64 -3.66 10.36
C MET A 237 -2.51 -4.38 9.61
N HIS A 238 -1.37 -4.65 10.25
CA HIS A 238 -0.28 -5.44 9.66
C HIS A 238 -0.69 -6.86 9.32
N VAL A 239 -1.43 -7.53 10.21
CA VAL A 239 -1.98 -8.87 9.92
C VAL A 239 -2.92 -8.83 8.72
N VAL A 240 -3.76 -7.79 8.61
CA VAL A 240 -4.66 -7.57 7.47
C VAL A 240 -3.89 -7.38 6.16
N VAL A 241 -2.83 -6.58 6.17
CA VAL A 241 -1.94 -6.43 5.02
C VAL A 241 -1.31 -7.78 4.65
N LEU A 242 -0.83 -8.54 5.65
CA LEU A 242 -0.15 -9.82 5.42
C LEU A 242 -1.07 -10.83 4.71
N TYR A 243 -2.23 -11.17 5.26
CA TYR A 243 -3.07 -12.19 4.60
C TYR A 243 -3.65 -11.71 3.26
N LYS A 244 -4.01 -10.42 3.13
CA LYS A 244 -4.59 -9.88 1.88
C LYS A 244 -3.55 -9.72 0.75
N SER A 245 -2.30 -9.42 1.09
CA SER A 245 -1.20 -9.41 0.11
C SER A 245 -0.83 -10.81 -0.36
N LEU A 246 -1.03 -11.82 0.48
CA LEU A 246 -0.79 -13.23 0.17
C LEU A 246 -1.98 -13.93 -0.52
N VAL A 247 -3.12 -13.25 -0.64
CA VAL A 247 -4.37 -13.79 -1.23
C VAL A 247 -4.86 -15.03 -0.46
N ILE A 248 -4.78 -15.00 0.87
CA ILE A 248 -5.28 -16.07 1.74
C ILE A 248 -6.22 -15.50 2.80
N SER A 249 -7.03 -16.35 3.40
CA SER A 249 -7.90 -16.02 4.52
C SER A 249 -7.11 -15.90 5.84
N PRO A 250 -7.68 -15.22 6.86
CA PRO A 250 -7.09 -15.21 8.19
C PRO A 250 -6.90 -16.61 8.80
N ALA A 251 -7.81 -17.54 8.51
CA ALA A 251 -7.72 -18.94 8.96
C ALA A 251 -6.54 -19.66 8.30
N GLU A 252 -6.41 -19.56 6.99
CA GLU A 252 -5.26 -20.12 6.26
C GLU A 252 -3.94 -19.52 6.72
N LEU A 253 -3.91 -18.22 7.04
CA LEU A 253 -2.72 -17.58 7.61
C LEU A 253 -2.41 -18.18 8.99
N ALA A 254 -3.39 -18.32 9.87
CA ALA A 254 -3.20 -18.90 11.21
C ALA A 254 -2.66 -20.34 11.14
N ASP A 255 -3.14 -21.16 10.22
CA ASP A 255 -2.66 -22.53 10.00
C ASP A 255 -1.18 -22.60 9.58
N ARG A 256 -0.60 -21.51 9.07
CA ARG A 256 0.82 -21.43 8.75
C ARG A 256 1.72 -21.25 9.99
N PHE A 257 1.17 -20.82 11.13
CA PHE A 257 1.92 -20.61 12.36
C PHE A 257 1.77 -21.83 13.28
N GLN A 258 2.73 -22.75 13.23
CA GLN A 258 2.64 -24.07 13.89
C GLN A 258 3.39 -24.14 15.23
N CYS A 259 3.32 -23.09 16.05
CA CYS A 259 3.91 -23.14 17.39
C CYS A 259 2.85 -23.55 18.42
N LYS A 260 2.96 -24.79 18.93
CA LYS A 260 2.43 -25.11 20.25
C LYS A 260 3.47 -24.64 21.26
N LEU A 261 3.18 -23.55 21.98
CA LEU A 261 3.95 -23.14 23.15
C LEU A 261 3.74 -24.12 24.31
#